data_AF-A0A1H4PRE6-F1
#
_entry.id   AF-A0A1H4PRE6-F1
#
_cell.length_a   1.000
_cell.length_b   1.000
_cell.length_c   1.000
_cell.angle_alpha   90.00
_cell.angle_beta   90.00
_cell.angle_gamma   90.00
#
_symmetry.space_group_name_H-M   'P 1'
#
loop_
_entity.id
_entity.type
_entity.pdbx_description
1 polymer ?
#
loop_
_entity_poly.entity_id
_entity_poly.type
_entity_poly.pdbx_seq_one_letter_code
_entity_poly.pdbx_strand_id
1 'polypeptide(L)'
;MIITTAFAFNGTELAGVFDNAGSVAAGLAKKVGSLSGAFFAIILLNASLIGADAVTLSTSYAFGDVFGIKHSLHRKWKDARGFYTSYTLLVLIAGGIVLIPNVPLGLITMAVQALAGVLLPSATVFLLLLCNDKVVLGPWVNKMWLNMVSSIIVGVLVMLSFILSATTLFPSVNVKLLTLILTIILIIGLLGAGLSSYLHRGKKSEVTVTTLDRSSWRMPPLRDLPKPEWTRTRKMGMVLLRSYLVNAVLLLIVKAVQIAIG
;
A
#
# COMPACT_ATOMS: atom_id res chain seq x y z
N MET A 1 12.52 -15.81 5.43
CA MET A 1 13.49 -14.99 6.19
C MET A 1 13.22 -15.02 7.69
N ILE A 2 12.03 -14.66 8.20
CA ILE A 2 11.74 -14.58 9.65
C ILE A 2 12.11 -15.85 10.43
N ILE A 3 11.67 -17.03 9.99
CA ILE A 3 11.99 -18.31 10.66
C ILE A 3 13.49 -18.60 10.62
N THR A 4 14.13 -18.35 9.47
CA THR A 4 15.56 -18.59 9.26
C THR A 4 16.42 -17.72 10.17
N THR A 5 16.11 -16.43 10.27
CA THR A 5 16.81 -15.50 11.16
C THR A 5 16.53 -15.79 12.63
N ALA A 6 15.29 -16.15 12.97
CA ALA A 6 14.95 -16.59 14.32
C ALA A 6 15.79 -17.81 14.70
N PHE A 7 15.82 -18.86 13.88
CA PHE A 7 16.63 -20.06 14.14
C PHE A 7 18.13 -19.75 14.21
N ALA A 8 18.67 -18.97 13.27
CA ALA A 8 20.09 -18.68 13.16
C ALA A 8 20.64 -17.82 14.32
N PHE A 9 19.80 -16.92 14.86
CA PHE A 9 20.24 -15.92 15.84
C PHE A 9 19.64 -16.13 17.24
N ASN A 10 18.72 -17.06 17.44
CA ASN A 10 18.15 -17.33 18.77
C ASN A 10 19.24 -17.64 19.79
N GLY A 11 19.19 -16.96 20.95
CA GLY A 11 20.18 -17.12 22.01
C GLY A 11 21.57 -16.53 21.72
N THR A 12 21.73 -15.71 20.67
CA THR A 12 22.99 -15.03 20.36
C THR A 12 22.88 -13.51 20.55
N GLU A 13 24.02 -12.83 20.70
CA GLU A 13 24.10 -11.35 20.79
C GLU A 13 23.57 -10.63 19.53
N LEU A 14 23.39 -11.35 18.42
CA LEU A 14 22.83 -10.83 17.17
C LEU A 14 21.30 -10.90 17.14
N ALA A 15 20.65 -11.47 18.17
CA ALA A 15 19.20 -11.54 18.26
C ALA A 15 18.61 -10.13 18.47
N GLY A 16 17.81 -9.67 17.51
CA GLY A 16 17.11 -8.38 17.59
C GLY A 16 17.94 -7.16 17.18
N VAL A 17 19.22 -7.35 16.88
CA VAL A 17 20.12 -6.29 16.39
C VAL A 17 20.25 -6.42 14.87
N PHE A 18 19.17 -6.06 14.16
CA PHE A 18 19.12 -6.06 12.70
C PHE A 18 18.92 -4.64 12.19
N ASP A 19 19.98 -4.07 11.61
CA ASP A 19 19.96 -2.73 11.04
C ASP A 19 19.76 -2.76 9.53
N ASN A 20 20.43 -3.67 8.82
CA ASN A 20 20.40 -3.73 7.36
C ASN A 20 20.48 -5.18 6.84
N ALA A 21 20.16 -5.37 5.57
CA ALA A 21 20.14 -6.72 4.99
C ALA A 21 21.55 -7.34 4.86
N GLY A 22 22.60 -6.51 4.76
CA GLY A 22 23.99 -6.96 4.70
C GLY A 22 24.47 -7.56 6.03
N SER A 23 24.11 -6.96 7.17
CA SER A 23 24.45 -7.48 8.49
C SER A 23 23.74 -8.80 8.77
N VAL A 24 22.50 -8.96 8.30
CA VAL A 24 21.78 -10.25 8.34
C VAL A 24 22.49 -11.32 7.51
N ALA A 25 22.93 -11.00 6.29
CA ALA A 25 23.66 -11.93 5.43
C ALA A 25 25.00 -12.37 6.05
N ALA A 26 25.77 -11.40 6.57
CA ALA A 26 27.04 -11.66 7.25
C ALA A 26 26.86 -12.46 8.54
N GLY A 27 25.81 -12.16 9.31
CA GLY A 27 25.43 -12.90 10.51
C GLY A 27 25.08 -14.36 10.18
N LEU A 28 24.30 -14.61 9.13
CA LEU A 28 23.99 -15.96 8.65
C LEU A 28 25.25 -16.69 8.20
N ALA A 29 26.14 -16.01 7.47
CA ALA A 29 27.42 -16.58 7.03
C ALA A 29 28.28 -17.03 8.21
N LYS A 30 28.33 -16.23 9.29
CA LYS A 30 29.13 -16.50 10.49
C LYS A 30 28.53 -17.57 11.39
N LYS A 31 27.20 -17.67 11.49
CA LYS A 31 26.51 -18.56 12.45
C LYS A 31 26.06 -19.89 11.88
N VAL A 32 25.54 -19.90 10.67
CA VAL A 32 25.00 -21.11 10.02
C VAL A 32 25.98 -21.66 8.98
N GLY A 33 26.69 -20.76 8.31
CA GLY A 33 27.74 -21.10 7.35
C GLY A 33 27.72 -20.17 6.14
N SER A 34 28.88 -20.01 5.51
CA SER A 34 29.08 -19.11 4.35
C SER A 34 28.04 -19.33 3.25
N LEU A 35 27.67 -20.59 3.00
CA LEU A 35 26.66 -20.95 2.00
C LEU A 35 25.27 -20.36 2.31
N SER A 36 24.85 -20.34 3.58
CA SER A 36 23.56 -19.76 3.98
C SER A 36 23.52 -18.25 3.79
N GLY A 37 24.63 -17.56 4.08
CA GLY A 37 24.77 -16.13 3.79
C GLY A 37 24.72 -15.82 2.30
N ALA A 38 25.38 -16.65 1.47
CA ALA A 38 25.34 -16.53 0.01
C ALA A 38 23.92 -16.73 -0.56
N PHE A 39 23.20 -17.78 -0.12
CA PHE A 39 21.82 -17.99 -0.52
C PHE A 39 20.91 -16.83 -0.12
N PHE A 40 21.07 -16.30 1.10
CA PHE A 40 20.34 -15.13 1.55
C PHE A 40 20.57 -13.93 0.63
N ALA A 41 21.84 -13.64 0.30
CA ALA A 41 22.20 -12.53 -0.59
C ALA A 41 21.62 -12.71 -2.00
N ILE A 42 21.68 -13.92 -2.57
CA ILE A 42 21.13 -14.22 -3.90
C ILE A 42 19.60 -14.04 -3.91
N ILE A 43 18.91 -14.55 -2.90
CA ILE A 43 17.44 -14.41 -2.77
C ILE A 43 17.07 -12.94 -2.63
N LEU A 44 17.79 -12.20 -1.79
CA LEU A 44 17.55 -10.77 -1.58
C LEU A 44 17.80 -9.96 -2.87
N LEU A 45 18.87 -10.26 -3.61
CA LEU A 45 19.18 -9.61 -4.89
C LEU A 45 18.05 -9.83 -5.91
N ASN A 46 17.59 -11.07 -6.07
CA ASN A 46 16.47 -11.39 -6.97
C ASN A 46 15.18 -10.66 -6.56
N ALA A 47 14.83 -10.70 -5.27
CA ALA A 47 13.63 -10.00 -4.77
C ALA A 47 13.70 -8.48 -4.97
N SER A 48 14.90 -7.90 -4.77
CA SER A 48 15.12 -6.46 -4.93
C SER A 48 15.03 -6.03 -6.39
N LEU A 49 15.52 -6.84 -7.33
CA LEU A 49 15.42 -6.56 -8.77
C LEU A 49 13.96 -6.51 -9.23
N ILE A 50 13.17 -7.53 -8.85
CA ILE A 50 11.72 -7.59 -9.15
C ILE A 50 11.00 -6.37 -8.56
N GLY A 51 11.31 -6.03 -7.31
CA GLY A 51 10.72 -4.87 -6.63
C GLY A 51 11.09 -3.54 -7.31
N ALA A 52 12.37 -3.37 -7.67
CA ALA A 52 12.85 -2.18 -8.34
C ALA A 52 12.13 -1.97 -9.67
N ASP A 53 12.02 -3.01 -10.50
CA ASP A 53 11.32 -2.95 -11.78
C ASP A 53 9.83 -2.64 -11.62
N ALA A 54 9.13 -3.33 -10.72
CA ALA A 54 7.72 -3.11 -10.49
C ALA A 54 7.42 -1.67 -10.06
N VAL A 55 8.22 -1.13 -9.11
CA VAL A 55 8.04 0.24 -8.60
C VAL A 55 8.40 1.27 -9.65
N THR A 56 9.53 1.14 -10.35
CA THR A 56 9.96 2.12 -11.36
C THR A 56 9.07 2.13 -12.59
N LEU A 57 8.59 0.97 -13.05
CA LEU A 57 7.62 0.88 -14.15
C LEU A 57 6.27 1.49 -13.75
N SER A 58 5.71 1.08 -12.61
CA SER A 58 4.43 1.63 -12.12
C SER A 58 4.49 3.15 -11.94
N THR A 59 5.59 3.65 -11.37
CA THR A 59 5.81 5.09 -11.18
C THR A 59 5.93 5.81 -12.53
N SER A 60 6.67 5.24 -13.50
CA SER A 60 6.79 5.84 -14.83
C SER A 60 5.46 5.90 -15.58
N TYR A 61 4.59 4.90 -15.41
CA TYR A 61 3.21 4.95 -15.91
C TYR A 61 2.39 6.05 -15.25
N ALA A 62 2.48 6.17 -13.92
CA ALA A 62 1.75 7.20 -13.18
C ALA A 62 2.20 8.62 -13.56
N PHE A 63 3.51 8.88 -13.68
CA PHE A 63 4.04 10.13 -14.24
C PHE A 63 3.45 10.38 -15.62
N GLY A 64 3.43 9.33 -16.42
CA GLY A 64 2.88 9.37 -17.74
C GLY A 64 1.44 9.81 -17.89
N ASP A 65 0.57 9.21 -17.07
CA ASP A 65 -0.85 9.49 -17.03
C ASP A 65 -1.13 10.91 -16.52
N VAL A 66 -0.34 11.39 -15.53
CA VAL A 66 -0.48 12.74 -14.96
C VAL A 66 -0.05 13.82 -15.96
N PHE A 67 1.07 13.62 -16.66
CA PHE A 67 1.60 14.60 -17.62
C PHE A 67 0.98 14.48 -19.02
N GLY A 68 0.03 13.55 -19.24
CA GLY A 68 -0.65 13.37 -20.52
C GLY A 68 0.28 12.95 -21.67
N ILE A 69 1.46 12.44 -21.34
CA ILE A 69 2.46 11.99 -22.31
C ILE A 69 1.97 10.64 -22.89
N LYS A 70 2.32 10.29 -24.14
CA LYS A 70 1.87 9.03 -24.77
C LYS A 70 2.53 7.81 -24.09
N HIS A 71 1.74 6.97 -23.41
CA HIS A 71 2.20 5.81 -22.64
C HIS A 71 2.01 4.49 -23.39
N SER A 72 3.08 3.72 -23.57
CA SER A 72 3.00 2.28 -23.85
C SER A 72 4.40 1.64 -23.81
N LEU A 73 4.58 0.57 -23.02
CA LEU A 73 5.71 -0.38 -23.12
C LEU A 73 5.91 -0.95 -24.55
N HIS A 74 4.87 -0.89 -25.38
CA HIS A 74 4.86 -1.42 -26.74
C HIS A 74 5.20 -0.37 -27.82
N ARG A 75 5.46 0.90 -27.44
CA ARG A 75 5.84 1.95 -28.38
C ARG A 75 7.36 2.03 -28.50
N LYS A 76 7.85 2.17 -29.74
CA LYS A 76 9.27 2.32 -30.05
C LYS A 76 9.88 3.47 -29.22
N TRP A 77 11.14 3.31 -28.81
CA TRP A 77 11.95 4.27 -28.03
C TRP A 77 11.83 5.73 -28.53
N LYS A 78 11.57 5.94 -29.82
CA LYS A 78 11.39 7.26 -30.42
C LYS A 78 10.07 7.97 -30.06
N ASP A 79 9.00 7.24 -29.72
CA ASP A 79 7.64 7.80 -29.48
C ASP A 79 7.30 8.00 -27.98
N ALA A 80 8.05 7.39 -27.06
CA ALA A 80 7.78 7.41 -25.62
C ALA A 80 9.00 7.88 -24.80
N ARG A 81 9.74 8.90 -25.28
CA ARG A 81 10.96 9.41 -24.63
C ARG A 81 10.75 9.75 -23.15
N GLY A 82 9.62 10.36 -22.80
CA GLY A 82 9.31 10.74 -21.41
C GLY A 82 9.27 9.55 -20.45
N PHE A 83 8.67 8.43 -20.87
CA PHE A 83 8.57 7.21 -20.06
C PHE A 83 9.94 6.56 -19.81
N TYR A 84 10.76 6.43 -20.86
CA TYR A 84 12.10 5.86 -20.72
C TYR A 84 13.02 6.79 -19.90
N THR A 85 12.93 8.11 -20.08
CA THR A 85 13.71 9.07 -19.28
C THR A 85 13.30 9.03 -17.81
N SER A 86 12.00 8.98 -17.48
CA SER A 86 11.57 8.87 -16.08
C SER A 86 12.03 7.56 -15.45
N TYR A 87 11.92 6.45 -16.17
CA TYR A 87 12.39 5.15 -15.70
C TYR A 87 13.91 5.16 -15.42
N THR A 88 14.72 5.57 -16.40
CA THR A 88 16.18 5.63 -16.24
C THR A 88 16.60 6.58 -15.13
N LEU A 89 15.96 7.75 -15.02
CA LEU A 89 16.26 8.71 -13.96
C LEU A 89 15.95 8.16 -12.57
N LEU A 90 14.79 7.50 -12.40
CA LEU A 90 14.42 6.88 -11.13
C LEU A 90 15.43 5.79 -10.73
N VAL A 91 15.84 4.93 -11.66
CA VAL A 91 16.84 3.87 -11.40
C VAL A 91 18.20 4.48 -11.04
N LEU A 92 18.65 5.50 -11.78
CA LEU A 92 19.93 6.17 -11.51
C LEU A 92 19.93 6.88 -10.15
N ILE A 93 18.86 7.58 -9.79
CA ILE A 93 18.74 8.25 -8.49
C ILE A 93 18.72 7.22 -7.36
N ALA A 94 17.91 6.16 -7.49
CA ALA A 94 17.82 5.12 -6.47
C ALA A 94 19.15 4.40 -6.28
N GLY A 95 19.81 3.99 -7.37
CA GLY A 95 21.14 3.37 -7.33
C GLY A 95 22.19 4.32 -6.77
N GLY A 96 22.15 5.60 -7.16
CA GLY A 96 23.05 6.63 -6.64
C GLY A 96 22.94 6.80 -5.13
N ILE A 97 21.72 6.87 -4.58
CA ILE A 97 21.48 6.98 -3.13
C ILE A 97 22.05 5.76 -2.39
N VAL A 98 21.89 4.55 -2.94
CA VAL A 98 22.36 3.31 -2.31
C VAL A 98 23.90 3.20 -2.31
N LEU A 99 24.58 3.80 -3.29
CA LEU A 99 26.04 3.79 -3.39
C LEU A 99 26.73 4.79 -2.45
N ILE A 100 25.98 5.70 -1.81
CA ILE A 100 26.57 6.65 -0.85
C ILE A 100 27.04 5.88 0.39
N PRO A 101 28.32 5.95 0.77
CA PRO A 101 28.85 5.25 1.93
C PRO A 101 28.23 5.80 3.22
N ASN A 102 28.03 4.93 4.22
CA ASN A 102 27.46 5.24 5.53
C ASN A 102 26.00 5.74 5.54
N VAL A 103 25.27 5.60 4.43
CA VAL A 103 23.82 5.85 4.46
C VAL A 103 23.13 4.78 5.31
N PRO A 104 22.26 5.16 6.27
CA PRO A 104 21.53 4.20 7.09
C PRO A 104 20.39 3.57 6.27
N LEU A 105 20.74 2.60 5.40
CA LEU A 105 19.80 1.89 4.52
C LEU A 105 18.64 1.24 5.28
N GLY A 106 18.90 0.80 6.51
CA GLY A 106 17.88 0.32 7.45
C GLY A 106 16.79 1.33 7.72
N LEU A 107 17.17 2.56 8.10
CA LEU A 107 16.24 3.64 8.39
C LEU A 107 15.45 4.03 7.14
N ILE A 108 16.09 4.09 5.97
CA ILE A 108 15.41 4.38 4.70
C ILE A 108 14.37 3.30 4.40
N THR A 109 14.74 2.02 4.54
CA THR A 109 13.82 0.89 4.28
C THR A 109 12.63 0.91 5.24
N MET A 110 12.87 1.18 6.53
CA MET A 110 11.81 1.31 7.53
C MET A 110 10.90 2.51 7.24
N ALA A 111 11.45 3.63 6.79
CA ALA A 111 10.68 4.81 6.42
C ALA A 111 9.77 4.54 5.21
N VAL A 112 10.29 3.87 4.17
CA VAL A 112 9.49 3.46 2.99
C VAL A 112 8.41 2.46 3.39
N GLN A 113 8.69 1.52 4.29
CA GLN A 113 7.69 0.58 4.81
C GLN A 113 6.61 1.29 5.62
N ALA A 114 6.97 2.25 6.46
CA ALA A 114 6.01 3.07 7.19
C ALA A 114 5.13 3.88 6.23
N LEU A 115 5.72 4.49 5.20
CA LEU A 115 4.99 5.23 4.16
C LEU A 115 4.02 4.31 3.41
N ALA A 116 4.46 3.11 3.01
CA ALA A 116 3.60 2.12 2.37
C ALA A 116 2.44 1.73 3.29
N GLY A 117 2.71 1.45 4.57
CA GLY A 117 1.68 1.14 5.58
C GLY A 117 0.61 2.23 5.70
N VAL A 118 1.02 3.50 5.62
CA VAL A 118 0.14 4.66 5.68
C VAL A 118 -0.68 4.86 4.39
N LEU A 119 -0.11 4.57 3.23
CA LEU A 119 -0.77 4.78 1.94
C LEU A 119 -1.72 3.62 1.57
N LEU A 120 -1.46 2.42 2.09
CA LEU A 120 -2.23 1.20 1.82
C LEU A 120 -3.75 1.35 2.07
N PRO A 121 -4.23 1.88 3.21
CA PRO A 121 -5.66 2.05 3.44
C PRO A 121 -6.31 2.91 2.38
N SER A 122 -5.64 3.99 1.95
CA SER A 122 -6.19 4.88 0.92
C SER A 122 -6.29 4.21 -0.43
N ALA A 123 -5.21 3.59 -0.90
CA ALA A 123 -5.23 2.84 -2.16
C ALA A 123 -6.32 1.76 -2.15
N THR A 124 -6.47 1.06 -1.02
CA THR A 124 -7.48 0.00 -0.85
C THR A 124 -8.91 0.55 -0.87
N VAL A 125 -9.17 1.70 -0.24
CA VAL A 125 -10.50 2.34 -0.30
C VAL A 125 -10.84 2.76 -1.73
N PHE A 126 -9.90 3.38 -2.45
CA PHE A 126 -10.12 3.75 -3.84
C PHE A 126 -10.38 2.53 -4.72
N LEU A 127 -9.59 1.47 -4.56
CA LEU A 127 -9.81 0.20 -5.25
C LEU A 127 -11.19 -0.37 -4.93
N LEU A 128 -11.60 -0.38 -3.65
CA LEU A 128 -12.92 -0.86 -3.24
C LEU A 128 -14.06 -0.03 -3.84
N LEU A 129 -13.89 1.28 -3.95
CA LEU A 129 -14.86 2.16 -4.60
C LEU A 129 -14.98 1.83 -6.10
N LEU A 130 -13.87 1.64 -6.80
CA LEU A 130 -13.84 1.21 -8.20
C LEU A 130 -14.44 -0.19 -8.37
N CYS A 131 -14.13 -1.12 -7.46
CA CYS A 131 -14.70 -2.48 -7.45
C CYS A 131 -16.21 -2.50 -7.23
N ASN A 132 -16.77 -1.43 -6.68
CA ASN A 132 -18.20 -1.26 -6.45
C ASN A 132 -18.91 -0.38 -7.47
N ASP A 133 -18.16 0.17 -8.43
CA ASP A 133 -18.72 1.03 -9.46
C ASP A 133 -19.27 0.18 -10.62
N LYS A 134 -20.60 0.18 -10.75
CA LYS A 134 -21.32 -0.52 -11.83
C LYS A 134 -21.02 0.08 -13.20
N VAL A 135 -20.65 1.35 -13.28
CA VAL A 135 -20.33 2.00 -14.56
C VAL A 135 -18.99 1.47 -15.08
N VAL A 136 -18.04 1.23 -14.17
CA VAL A 136 -16.70 0.71 -14.49
C VAL A 136 -16.73 -0.81 -14.75
N LEU A 137 -17.35 -1.58 -13.84
CA LEU A 137 -17.32 -3.05 -13.86
C LEU A 137 -18.59 -3.70 -14.41
N GLY A 138 -19.60 -2.92 -14.77
CA GLY A 138 -20.87 -3.44 -15.27
C GLY A 138 -21.60 -4.28 -14.21
N PRO A 139 -22.15 -5.45 -14.58
CA PRO A 139 -22.84 -6.34 -13.64
C PRO A 139 -21.86 -7.08 -12.70
N TRP A 140 -20.55 -7.03 -12.96
CA TRP A 140 -19.51 -7.77 -12.24
C TRP A 140 -18.96 -7.03 -11.00
N VAL A 141 -19.74 -6.13 -10.42
CA VAL A 141 -19.39 -5.44 -9.18
C VAL A 141 -19.23 -6.37 -7.99
N ASN A 142 -18.50 -5.91 -6.99
CA ASN A 142 -18.21 -6.67 -5.80
C ASN A 142 -19.50 -7.15 -5.08
N LYS A 143 -19.52 -8.44 -4.74
CA LYS A 143 -20.64 -9.02 -3.97
C LYS A 143 -20.62 -8.50 -2.53
N MET A 144 -21.78 -8.52 -1.87
CA MET A 144 -21.94 -8.00 -0.51
C MET A 144 -20.96 -8.62 0.50
N TRP A 145 -20.70 -9.93 0.42
CA TRP A 145 -19.70 -10.61 1.25
C TRP A 145 -18.27 -10.08 1.02
N LEU A 146 -17.87 -9.92 -0.25
CA LEU A 146 -16.55 -9.39 -0.60
C LEU A 146 -16.39 -7.93 -0.15
N ASN A 147 -17.47 -7.15 -0.18
CA ASN A 147 -17.48 -5.81 0.42
C ASN A 147 -17.36 -5.84 1.92
N MET A 148 -17.99 -6.79 2.61
CA MET A 148 -17.86 -6.95 4.06
C MET A 148 -16.42 -7.29 4.43
N VAL A 149 -15.81 -8.28 3.76
CA VAL A 149 -14.40 -8.65 3.95
C VAL A 149 -13.48 -7.47 3.65
N SER A 150 -13.70 -6.77 2.53
CA SER A 150 -12.89 -5.61 2.16
C SER A 150 -13.03 -4.46 3.15
N SER A 151 -14.23 -4.24 3.70
CA SER A 151 -14.49 -3.23 4.73
C SER A 151 -13.82 -3.59 6.05
N ILE A 152 -13.78 -4.87 6.43
CA ILE A 152 -13.04 -5.36 7.59
C ILE A 152 -11.54 -5.09 7.40
N ILE A 153 -10.97 -5.48 6.24
CA ILE A 153 -9.56 -5.27 5.94
C ILE A 153 -9.20 -3.78 6.01
N VAL A 154 -9.95 -2.93 5.30
CA VAL A 154 -9.74 -1.47 5.31
C VAL A 154 -9.88 -0.92 6.73
N GLY A 155 -10.90 -1.33 7.48
CA GLY A 155 -11.15 -0.85 8.83
C GLY A 155 -10.02 -1.21 9.80
N VAL A 156 -9.51 -2.45 9.73
CA VAL A 156 -8.36 -2.89 10.51
C VAL A 156 -7.09 -2.13 10.11
N LEU A 157 -6.85 -1.92 8.81
CA LEU A 157 -5.71 -1.15 8.31
C LEU A 157 -5.74 0.30 8.79
N VAL A 158 -6.89 0.98 8.72
CA VAL A 158 -7.08 2.35 9.23
C VAL A 158 -6.90 2.39 10.74
N MET A 159 -7.46 1.42 11.47
CA MET A 159 -7.33 1.32 12.92
C MET A 159 -5.88 1.16 13.36
N LEU A 160 -5.15 0.19 12.78
CA LEU A 160 -3.74 -0.04 13.09
C LEU A 160 -2.89 1.17 12.74
N SER A 161 -3.16 1.80 11.60
CA SER A 161 -2.46 3.02 11.20
C SER A 161 -2.71 4.18 12.15
N PHE A 162 -3.94 4.33 12.63
CA PHE A 162 -4.31 5.37 13.59
C PHE A 162 -3.66 5.12 14.96
N ILE A 163 -3.60 3.85 15.41
CA ILE A 163 -2.87 3.50 16.64
C ILE A 163 -1.40 3.90 16.51
N LEU A 164 -0.73 3.49 15.42
CA LEU A 164 0.68 3.83 15.18
C LEU A 164 0.90 5.35 15.15
N SER A 165 0.01 6.06 14.46
CA SER A 165 -0.01 7.51 14.37
C SER A 165 -0.14 8.19 15.74
N ALA A 166 -1.12 7.76 16.54
CA ALA A 166 -1.40 8.33 17.85
C ALA A 166 -0.27 8.05 18.85
N THR A 167 0.27 6.83 18.88
CA THR A 167 1.36 6.46 19.79
C THR A 167 2.69 7.11 19.41
N THR A 168 2.89 7.43 18.12
CA THR A 168 4.07 8.17 17.66
C THR A 168 4.02 9.63 18.11
N LEU A 169 2.85 10.29 18.11
CA LEU A 169 2.71 11.66 18.61
C LEU A 169 2.69 11.77 20.12
N PHE A 170 1.98 10.85 20.76
CA PHE A 170 1.67 10.92 22.17
C PHE A 170 2.08 9.60 22.83
N PRO A 171 3.37 9.43 23.15
CA PRO A 171 3.88 8.20 23.78
C PRO A 171 3.22 7.89 25.13
N SER A 172 2.62 8.89 25.79
CA SER A 172 1.89 8.76 27.05
C SER A 172 0.49 8.17 26.91
N VAL A 173 -0.01 7.95 25.69
CA VAL A 173 -1.35 7.38 25.46
C VAL A 173 -1.38 5.92 25.88
N ASN A 174 -2.41 5.55 26.64
CA ASN A 174 -2.65 4.16 27.01
C ASN A 174 -3.07 3.35 25.77
N VAL A 175 -2.12 2.61 25.21
CA VAL A 175 -2.29 1.78 24.00
C VAL A 175 -3.44 0.77 24.16
N LYS A 176 -3.60 0.19 25.36
CA LYS A 176 -4.66 -0.81 25.62
C LYS A 176 -6.04 -0.17 25.53
N LEU A 177 -6.22 0.98 26.17
CA LEU A 177 -7.48 1.72 26.17
C LEU A 177 -7.81 2.25 24.76
N LEU A 178 -6.82 2.82 24.07
CA LEU A 178 -6.99 3.29 22.68
C LEU A 178 -7.42 2.14 21.75
N THR A 179 -6.73 1.00 21.83
CA THR A 179 -7.04 -0.18 21.01
C THR A 179 -8.44 -0.70 21.28
N LEU A 180 -8.85 -0.77 22.55
CA LEU A 180 -10.19 -1.21 22.93
C LEU A 180 -11.27 -0.29 22.35
N ILE A 181 -11.14 1.02 22.52
CA ILE A 181 -12.10 2.01 22.00
C ILE A 181 -12.22 1.89 20.48
N LEU A 182 -11.09 1.86 19.77
CA LEU A 182 -11.08 1.76 18.31
C LEU A 182 -11.67 0.43 17.81
N THR A 183 -11.46 -0.67 18.54
CA THR A 183 -12.05 -1.97 18.21
C THR A 183 -13.57 -1.89 18.29
N ILE A 184 -14.11 -1.30 19.36
CA ILE A 184 -15.56 -1.12 19.54
C ILE A 184 -16.13 -0.24 18.43
N ILE A 185 -15.49 0.89 18.13
CA ILE A 185 -15.91 1.79 17.04
C ILE A 185 -15.92 1.05 15.70
N LEU A 186 -14.88 0.27 15.41
CA LEU A 186 -14.77 -0.51 14.18
C LEU A 186 -15.90 -1.55 14.07
N ILE A 187 -16.17 -2.30 15.14
CA ILE A 187 -17.26 -3.30 15.16
C ILE A 187 -18.61 -2.62 14.94
N ILE A 188 -18.91 -1.53 15.65
CA ILE A 188 -20.16 -0.78 15.49
C ILE A 188 -20.29 -0.25 14.05
N GLY A 189 -19.21 0.31 13.50
CA GLY A 189 -19.18 0.81 12.13
C GLY A 189 -19.43 -0.28 11.08
N LEU A 190 -18.80 -1.45 11.25
CA LEU A 190 -18.99 -2.61 10.37
C LEU A 190 -20.41 -3.17 10.45
N LEU A 191 -20.98 -3.28 11.65
CA LEU A 191 -22.36 -3.73 11.86
C LEU A 191 -23.36 -2.73 11.25
N GLY A 192 -23.16 -1.43 11.46
CA GLY A 192 -23.99 -0.38 10.86
C GLY A 192 -23.92 -0.36 9.34
N ALA A 193 -22.72 -0.51 8.76
CA ALA A 193 -22.54 -0.61 7.32
C ALA A 193 -23.18 -1.89 6.75
N GLY A 194 -23.03 -3.02 7.44
CA GLY A 194 -23.67 -4.29 7.08
C GLY A 194 -25.19 -4.19 7.10
N LEU A 195 -25.77 -3.62 8.16
CA LEU A 195 -27.21 -3.43 8.32
C LEU A 195 -27.76 -2.47 7.27
N SER A 196 -27.12 -1.31 7.06
CA SER A 196 -27.51 -0.35 6.02
C SER A 196 -27.53 -0.99 4.64
N SER A 197 -26.51 -1.76 4.31
CA SER A 197 -26.40 -2.44 3.02
C SER A 197 -27.42 -3.58 2.85
N TYR A 198 -27.80 -4.24 3.95
CA TYR A 198 -28.87 -5.23 3.97
C TYR A 198 -30.25 -4.60 3.79
N LEU A 199 -30.50 -3.46 4.44
CA LEU A 199 -31.78 -2.73 4.35
C LEU A 199 -31.98 -2.07 2.98
N HIS A 200 -30.92 -1.55 2.35
CA HIS A 200 -30.99 -0.94 1.01
C HIS A 200 -30.99 -1.97 -0.14
N ARG A 201 -31.03 -3.27 0.18
CA ARG A 201 -31.05 -4.37 -0.79
C ARG A 201 -32.30 -4.39 -1.68
N GLY A 202 -33.42 -3.84 -1.20
CA GLY A 202 -34.72 -3.87 -1.89
C GLY A 202 -34.88 -2.92 -3.08
N LYS A 203 -33.90 -2.03 -3.37
CA LYS A 203 -34.07 -0.96 -4.38
C LYS A 203 -33.11 -1.04 -5.57
N LYS A 204 -32.45 -2.19 -5.78
CA LYS A 204 -31.58 -2.37 -6.95
C LYS A 204 -32.44 -2.77 -8.15
N SER A 205 -32.66 -1.81 -9.06
CA SER A 205 -33.11 -2.11 -10.42
C SER A 205 -32.22 -3.19 -11.01
N GLU A 206 -32.84 -4.32 -11.35
CA GLU A 206 -32.28 -5.32 -12.25
C GLU A 206 -31.99 -4.60 -13.57
N VAL A 207 -30.72 -4.31 -13.82
CA VAL A 207 -30.27 -4.12 -15.19
C VAL A 207 -30.44 -5.49 -15.82
N THR A 208 -31.44 -5.65 -16.68
CA THR A 208 -31.73 -6.89 -17.40
C THR A 208 -30.46 -7.38 -18.05
N VAL A 209 -29.86 -8.43 -17.48
CA VAL A 209 -28.68 -9.10 -18.01
C VAL A 209 -29.14 -9.91 -19.21
N THR A 210 -29.32 -9.25 -20.34
CA THR A 210 -29.41 -9.92 -21.63
C THR A 210 -28.06 -9.72 -22.31
N THR A 211 -27.25 -10.79 -22.25
CA THR A 211 -26.16 -11.12 -23.17
C THR A 211 -24.83 -10.34 -23.10
N LEU A 212 -24.30 -9.99 -21.93
CA LEU A 212 -22.89 -9.56 -21.82
C LEU A 212 -22.04 -10.63 -21.14
N ASP A 213 -21.21 -11.33 -21.92
CA ASP A 213 -20.23 -12.29 -21.40
C ASP A 213 -19.10 -11.54 -20.68
N ARG A 214 -18.67 -12.06 -19.51
CA ARG A 214 -17.64 -11.46 -18.65
C ARG A 214 -16.33 -11.25 -19.39
N SER A 215 -16.00 -12.16 -20.32
CA SER A 215 -14.78 -12.10 -21.13
C SER A 215 -14.77 -10.95 -22.14
N SER A 216 -15.95 -10.51 -22.57
CA SER A 216 -16.16 -9.49 -23.61
C SER A 216 -16.38 -8.08 -23.06
N TRP A 217 -16.59 -7.94 -21.74
CA TRP A 217 -16.85 -6.64 -21.12
C TRP A 217 -15.64 -5.71 -21.25
N ARG A 218 -15.88 -4.52 -21.78
CA ARG A 218 -14.91 -3.42 -21.80
C ARG A 218 -15.53 -2.21 -21.13
N MET A 219 -14.75 -1.55 -20.28
CA MET A 219 -15.14 -0.29 -19.67
C MET A 219 -15.46 0.74 -20.77
N PRO A 220 -16.62 1.42 -20.72
CA PRO A 220 -16.95 2.49 -21.65
C PRO A 220 -15.86 3.58 -21.67
N PRO A 221 -15.69 4.31 -22.79
CA PRO A 221 -14.73 5.40 -22.86
C PRO A 221 -14.93 6.41 -21.72
N LEU A 222 -13.82 6.90 -21.14
CA LEU A 222 -13.84 7.80 -19.96
C LEU A 222 -14.73 9.04 -20.11
N ARG A 223 -14.97 9.48 -21.35
CA ARG A 223 -15.76 10.66 -21.70
C ARG A 223 -17.26 10.46 -21.51
N ASP A 224 -17.70 9.20 -21.61
CA ASP A 224 -19.12 8.81 -21.57
C ASP A 224 -19.53 8.32 -20.17
N LEU A 225 -18.58 8.30 -19.21
CA LEU A 225 -18.85 7.88 -17.85
C LEU A 225 -19.59 9.00 -17.10
N PRO A 226 -20.80 8.75 -16.57
CA PRO A 226 -21.46 9.69 -15.69
C PRO A 226 -20.60 9.97 -14.45
N LYS A 227 -20.61 11.23 -14.00
CA LYS A 227 -19.89 11.62 -12.78
C LYS A 227 -20.44 10.81 -11.59
N PRO A 228 -19.57 10.31 -10.69
CA PRO A 228 -20.02 9.51 -9.56
C PRO A 228 -20.98 10.32 -8.67
N GLU A 229 -22.13 9.73 -8.35
CA GLU A 229 -23.09 10.33 -7.42
C GLU A 229 -22.54 10.23 -5.98
N TRP A 230 -22.27 11.40 -5.39
CA TRP A 230 -21.71 11.54 -4.06
C TRP A 230 -22.80 11.34 -2.99
N THR A 231 -22.99 10.11 -2.54
CA THR A 231 -23.82 9.84 -1.36
C THR A 231 -23.18 10.46 -0.11
N ARG A 232 -23.99 10.87 0.87
CA ARG A 232 -23.48 11.47 2.14
C ARG A 232 -22.46 10.56 2.84
N THR A 233 -22.67 9.25 2.79
CA THR A 233 -21.75 8.24 3.36
C THR A 233 -20.42 8.19 2.62
N ARG A 234 -20.42 8.22 1.28
CA ARG A 234 -19.19 8.27 0.46
C ARG A 234 -18.43 9.58 0.69
N LYS A 235 -19.14 10.71 0.74
CA LYS A 235 -18.52 12.02 1.00
C LYS A 235 -17.86 12.06 2.39
N MET A 236 -18.54 11.57 3.42
CA MET A 236 -17.99 11.48 4.77
C MET A 236 -16.78 10.54 4.83
N GLY A 237 -16.87 9.36 4.21
CA GLY A 237 -15.74 8.42 4.12
C GLY A 237 -14.52 9.01 3.41
N MET A 238 -14.74 9.79 2.34
CA MET A 238 -13.66 10.45 1.60
C MET A 238 -13.02 11.61 2.37
N VAL A 239 -13.80 12.36 3.16
CA VAL A 239 -13.25 13.38 4.06
C VAL A 239 -12.43 12.73 5.17
N LEU A 240 -12.94 11.68 5.79
CA LEU A 240 -12.22 10.91 6.82
C LEU A 240 -10.92 10.29 6.26
N LEU A 241 -10.96 9.76 5.04
CA LEU A 241 -9.77 9.20 4.40
C LEU A 241 -8.72 10.29 4.11
N ARG A 242 -9.17 11.45 3.62
CA ARG A 242 -8.29 12.58 3.35
C ARG A 242 -7.68 13.14 4.62
N SER A 243 -8.45 13.28 5.70
CA SER A 243 -7.91 13.73 6.99
C SER A 243 -6.93 12.72 7.55
N TYR A 244 -7.22 11.41 7.47
CA TYR A 244 -6.28 10.36 7.83
C TYR A 244 -4.96 10.48 7.05
N LEU A 245 -5.02 10.61 5.73
CA LEU A 245 -3.82 10.73 4.88
C LEU A 245 -2.97 11.95 5.26
N VAL A 246 -3.61 13.12 5.43
CA VAL A 246 -2.90 14.35 5.80
C VAL A 246 -2.21 14.19 7.15
N ASN A 247 -2.93 13.67 8.15
CA ASN A 247 -2.36 13.40 9.46
C ASN A 247 -1.20 12.41 9.35
N ALA A 248 -1.38 11.30 8.65
CA ALA A 248 -0.37 10.25 8.55
C ALA A 248 0.90 10.71 7.81
N VAL A 249 0.77 11.52 6.76
CA VAL A 249 1.93 12.14 6.08
C VAL A 249 2.64 13.15 7.00
N LEU A 250 1.88 14.01 7.69
CA LEU A 250 2.44 14.99 8.62
C LEU A 250 3.23 14.29 9.73
N LEU A 251 2.74 13.16 10.22
CA LEU A 251 3.40 12.33 11.22
C LEU A 251 4.68 11.71 10.75
N LEU A 252 4.68 11.20 9.51
CA LEU A 252 5.87 10.63 8.93
C LEU A 252 6.95 11.70 8.76
N ILE A 253 6.58 12.93 8.39
CA ILE A 253 7.49 14.08 8.35
C ILE A 253 8.02 14.41 9.73
N VAL A 254 7.15 14.57 10.74
CA VAL A 254 7.57 14.86 12.13
C VAL A 254 8.51 13.79 12.63
N LYS A 255 8.20 12.51 12.39
CA LYS A 255 9.03 11.40 12.83
C LYS A 255 10.37 11.36 12.09
N ALA A 256 10.39 11.63 10.79
CA ALA A 256 11.62 11.74 10.02
C ALA A 256 12.52 12.88 10.54
N VAL A 257 11.93 14.03 10.88
CA VAL A 257 12.66 15.18 11.46
C VAL A 257 13.19 14.84 12.85
N GLN A 258 12.39 14.20 13.71
CA GLN A 258 12.86 13.75 15.03
C GLN A 258 14.05 12.80 14.90
N ILE A 259 13.96 11.80 14.01
CA ILE A 259 15.07 10.85 13.78
C ILE A 259 16.31 11.57 13.22
N ALA A 260 16.13 12.63 12.42
CA ALA A 260 17.25 13.40 11.87
C ALA A 260 17.92 14.32 12.90
N ILE A 261 17.17 14.80 13.91
CA ILE A 261 17.66 15.73 14.94
C ILE A 261 18.21 15.00 16.17
N GLY A 262 17.79 13.74 16.42
CA GLY A 262 18.20 12.92 17.56
C GLY A 262 17.09 12.77 18.58
#